data_AF-A0A355C7S4-F1
#
_entry.id   AF-A0A355C7S4-F1
#
_cell.length_a   1.000
_cell.length_b   1.000
_cell.length_c   1.000
_cell.angle_alpha   90.00
_cell.angle_beta   90.00
_cell.angle_gamma   90.00
#
_symmetry.space_group_name_H-M   'P 1'
#
loop_
_entity.id
_entity.type
_entity.pdbx_description
1 polymer ?
#
loop_
_entity_poly.entity_id
_entity_poly.type
_entity_poly.pdbx_seq_one_letter_code
_entity_poly.pdbx_strand_id
1 'polypeptide(L)'
;MFRHPNYSNLLFFTIFSNEQRLLHFSTTRAGGVSRGEFRSLNLGNYSDDNPLNIFENRSIVARKFYKEANDLITPHQTHGN
;
A
#
# COMPACT_ATOMS: atom_id res chain seq x y z
N MET A 1 -14.40 8.02 -3.37
CA MET A 1 -13.73 6.82 -2.82
C MET A 1 -14.60 6.22 -1.74
N PHE A 2 -14.49 4.91 -1.48
CA PHE A 2 -15.20 4.23 -0.41
C PHE A 2 -14.26 3.25 0.34
N ARG A 3 -14.62 2.87 1.56
CA ARG A 3 -13.91 1.81 2.30
C ARG A 3 -14.57 0.47 2.02
N HIS A 4 -13.78 -0.54 1.69
CA HIS A 4 -14.29 -1.89 1.55
C HIS A 4 -14.41 -2.53 2.95
N PRO A 5 -15.51 -3.25 3.28
CA PRO A 5 -15.70 -3.85 4.61
C PRO A 5 -14.54 -4.75 5.05
N ASN A 6 -13.97 -5.52 4.11
CA ASN A 6 -12.86 -6.43 4.39
C ASN A 6 -11.47 -5.74 4.41
N TYR A 7 -11.39 -4.47 3.99
CA TYR A 7 -10.13 -3.73 3.87
C TYR A 7 -10.27 -2.33 4.47
N SER A 8 -10.47 -2.28 5.79
CA SER A 8 -10.74 -1.04 6.52
C SER A 8 -9.67 0.05 6.36
N ASN A 9 -8.41 -0.33 6.06
CA ASN A 9 -7.30 0.59 5.87
C ASN A 9 -6.99 0.95 4.39
N LEU A 10 -7.85 0.53 3.45
CA LEU A 10 -7.74 0.83 2.03
C LEU A 10 -8.94 1.67 1.56
N LEU A 11 -8.70 2.52 0.56
CA LEU A 11 -9.70 3.35 -0.11
C LEU A 11 -9.83 2.91 -1.56
N PHE A 12 -11.05 2.61 -2.00
CA PHE A 12 -11.36 2.16 -3.35
C PHE A 12 -12.01 3.28 -4.15
N PHE A 13 -11.80 3.29 -5.47
CA PHE A 13 -12.35 4.30 -6.37
C PHE A 13 -13.73 3.87 -6.90
N THR A 14 -14.74 4.71 -6.69
CA THR A 14 -16.10 4.43 -7.15
C THR A 14 -16.19 4.28 -8.67
N ILE A 15 -15.39 5.06 -9.42
CA ILE A 15 -15.39 5.03 -10.89
C ILE A 15 -14.94 3.69 -11.49
N PHE A 16 -14.23 2.85 -10.72
CA PHE A 16 -13.75 1.55 -11.14
C PHE A 16 -14.53 0.40 -10.47
N SER A 17 -15.70 0.67 -9.87
CA SER A 17 -16.45 -0.35 -9.12
C SER A 17 -16.96 -1.50 -9.98
N ASN A 18 -17.17 -1.26 -11.27
CA ASN A 18 -17.74 -2.24 -12.20
C ASN A 18 -16.67 -2.97 -13.04
N GLU A 19 -15.39 -2.66 -12.83
CA GLU A 19 -14.28 -3.24 -13.59
C GLU A 19 -13.83 -4.57 -12.98
N GLN A 20 -14.44 -5.68 -13.40
CA GLN A 20 -14.25 -7.01 -12.78
C GLN A 20 -12.80 -7.54 -12.80
N ARG A 21 -11.98 -7.08 -13.74
CA ARG A 21 -10.57 -7.50 -13.90
C ARG A 21 -9.58 -6.49 -13.33
N LEU A 22 -10.05 -5.47 -12.63
CA LEU A 22 -9.23 -4.41 -12.06
C LEU A 22 -9.37 -4.40 -10.54
N LEU A 23 -8.24 -4.60 -9.86
CA LEU A 23 -8.11 -4.26 -8.46
C LEU A 23 -7.46 -2.89 -8.34
N HIS A 24 -8.13 -1.95 -7.68
CA HIS A 24 -7.65 -0.59 -7.47
C HIS A 24 -7.83 -0.21 -6.00
N PHE A 25 -6.87 0.53 -5.46
CA PHE A 25 -6.98 1.11 -4.13
C PHE A 25 -5.93 2.20 -3.93
N SER A 26 -6.14 3.00 -2.88
CA SER A 26 -5.10 3.80 -2.24
C SER A 26 -4.98 3.36 -0.79
N THR A 27 -3.75 3.24 -0.30
CA THR A 27 -3.48 2.90 1.10
C THR A 27 -3.68 4.12 2.00
N THR A 28 -4.09 3.89 3.25
CA THR A 28 -3.98 4.92 4.30
C THR A 28 -2.68 4.74 5.10
N ARG A 29 -2.37 5.66 6.01
CA ARG A 29 -1.23 5.52 6.93
C ARG A 29 -1.40 4.41 7.99
N ALA A 30 -2.57 3.78 8.07
CA ALA A 30 -2.94 2.86 9.15
C ALA A 30 -2.68 1.38 8.81
N GLY A 31 -2.38 0.57 9.84
CA GLY A 31 -2.31 -0.88 9.74
C GLY A 31 -0.94 -1.43 9.31
N GLY A 32 0.14 -0.70 9.56
CA GLY A 32 1.51 -1.19 9.38
C GLY A 32 2.31 -1.26 10.69
N VAL A 33 3.61 -1.51 10.57
CA VAL A 33 4.53 -1.79 11.70
C VAL A 33 5.53 -0.65 11.98
N SER A 34 5.62 0.35 11.11
CA SER A 34 6.53 1.49 11.28
C SER A 34 6.16 2.33 12.51
N ARG A 35 7.15 3.07 13.03
CA ARG A 35 7.05 3.87 14.26
C ARG A 35 7.48 5.31 14.03
N GLY A 36 7.28 6.18 15.02
CA GLY A 36 7.65 7.60 14.96
C GLY A 36 6.97 8.31 13.79
N GLU A 37 7.75 9.12 13.06
CA GLU A 37 7.29 9.88 11.89
C GLU A 37 6.72 8.98 10.77
N PHE A 38 7.23 7.76 10.66
CA PHE A 38 6.80 6.76 9.68
C PHE A 38 5.61 5.93 10.14
N ARG A 39 5.07 6.16 11.34
CA ARG A 39 3.92 5.41 11.85
C ARG A 39 2.74 5.52 10.86
N SER A 40 2.10 4.44 10.42
CA SER A 40 2.33 3.01 10.70
C SER A 40 2.62 2.18 9.45
N LEU A 41 1.99 2.51 8.31
CA LEU A 41 2.12 1.79 7.05
C LEU A 41 2.92 2.62 6.04
N ASN A 42 4.23 2.71 6.25
CA ASN A 42 5.14 3.35 5.31
C ASN A 42 5.60 2.33 4.24
N LEU A 43 5.32 2.64 2.96
CA LEU A 43 5.67 1.79 1.81
C LEU A 43 6.85 2.34 1.00
N GLY A 44 7.39 3.50 1.39
CA GLY A 44 8.42 4.20 0.65
C GLY A 44 9.76 3.46 0.72
N ASN A 45 10.09 2.70 -0.33
CA ASN A 45 11.37 1.97 -0.47
C ASN A 45 12.63 2.87 -0.39
N TYR A 46 12.46 4.18 -0.56
CA TYR A 46 13.55 5.17 -0.53
C TYR A 46 13.39 6.19 0.61
N SER A 47 12.60 5.86 1.63
CA SER A 47 12.48 6.67 2.85
C SER A 47 13.52 6.28 3.88
N ASP A 48 13.76 7.15 4.87
CA ASP A 48 14.71 6.91 5.99
C ASP A 48 14.14 5.97 7.09
N ASP A 49 13.09 5.22 6.79
CA ASP A 49 12.54 4.23 7.72
C ASP A 49 13.38 2.94 7.71
N ASN A 50 13.19 2.11 8.74
CA ASN A 50 13.85 0.81 8.80
C ASN A 50 13.43 -0.05 7.58
N PRO A 51 14.39 -0.55 6.77
CA PRO A 51 14.10 -1.39 5.61
C PRO A 51 13.25 -2.63 5.92
N LEU A 52 13.40 -3.21 7.11
CA LEU A 52 12.58 -4.34 7.56
C LEU A 52 11.12 -3.94 7.78
N ASN A 53 10.87 -2.74 8.33
CA ASN A 53 9.51 -2.22 8.48
C ASN A 53 8.88 -1.93 7.12
N ILE A 54 9.65 -1.33 6.20
CA ILE A 54 9.17 -1.05 4.83
C ILE A 54 8.80 -2.36 4.13
N PHE A 55 9.67 -3.38 4.19
CA PHE A 55 9.42 -4.69 3.61
C PHE A 55 8.17 -5.35 4.20
N GLU A 56 8.00 -5.31 5.53
CA GLU A 56 6.81 -5.88 6.18
C GLU A 56 5.54 -5.10 5.83
N ASN A 57 5.57 -3.77 5.79
CA ASN A 57 4.42 -2.96 5.37
C ASN A 57 3.99 -3.28 3.93
N ARG A 58 4.96 -3.46 3.02
CA ARG A 58 4.70 -3.90 1.64
C ARG A 58 4.10 -5.30 1.59
N SER A 59 4.64 -6.21 2.40
CA SER A 59 4.11 -7.56 2.55
C SER A 59 2.67 -7.57 3.10
N ILE A 60 2.35 -6.73 4.08
CA ILE A 60 0.99 -6.57 4.62
C ILE A 60 0.00 -6.16 3.53
N VAL A 61 0.38 -5.24 2.63
CA VAL A 61 -0.47 -4.81 1.52
C VAL A 61 -0.62 -5.93 0.49
N ALA A 62 0.48 -6.57 0.09
CA ALA A 62 0.46 -7.64 -0.92
C ALA A 62 -0.39 -8.84 -0.49
N ARG A 63 -0.23 -9.29 0.77
CA ARG A 63 -0.97 -10.45 1.32
C ARG A 63 -2.49 -10.25 1.36
N LYS A 64 -2.99 -9.01 1.41
CA LYS A 64 -4.44 -8.74 1.29
C LYS A 64 -5.02 -9.23 -0.04
N PHE A 65 -4.18 -9.43 -1.05
CA PHE A 65 -4.56 -9.80 -2.40
C PHE A 65 -3.86 -11.06 -2.89
N TYR A 66 -3.39 -11.91 -1.96
CA TYR A 66 -2.70 -13.16 -2.27
C TYR A 66 -1.45 -12.94 -3.16
N LYS A 67 -0.71 -11.88 -2.87
CA LYS A 67 0.54 -11.49 -3.53
C LYS A 67 1.69 -11.41 -2.53
N GLU A 68 2.90 -11.44 -3.07
CA GLU A 68 4.13 -11.22 -2.35
C GLU A 68 4.61 -9.77 -2.48
N ALA A 69 5.47 -9.31 -1.57
CA ALA A 69 6.00 -7.94 -1.62
C ALA A 69 6.76 -7.63 -2.93
N ASN A 70 7.31 -8.67 -3.57
CA ASN A 70 8.01 -8.59 -4.85
C ASN A 70 7.08 -8.41 -6.05
N ASP A 71 5.77 -8.70 -5.90
CA ASP A 71 4.77 -8.39 -6.92
C ASP A 71 4.41 -6.89 -6.98
N LEU A 72 4.80 -6.12 -5.94
CA LEU A 72 4.58 -4.68 -5.88
C LEU A 72 5.70 -3.94 -6.60
N ILE A 73 5.50 -3.62 -7.87
CA ILE A 73 6.46 -2.84 -8.64
C ILE A 73 6.30 -1.35 -8.31
N THR A 74 7.36 -0.72 -7.78
CA THR A 74 7.37 0.72 -7.44
C THR A 74 8.59 1.38 -8.06
N PRO A 75 8.42 2.38 -8.95
CA PRO A 75 9.57 3.08 -9.53
C PRO A 75 10.28 3.95 -8.49
N HIS A 76 11.56 4.23 -8.72
CA HIS A 76 12.22 5.35 -8.06
C HIS A 76 11.67 6.65 -8.65
N GLN A 77 10.86 7.37 -7.86
CA GLN A 77 10.18 8.58 -8.32
C GLN A 77 11.14 9.78 -8.27
N THR A 78 11.52 10.29 -9.44
CA THR A 78 12.49 11.41 -9.59
C THR A 78 11.83 12.74 -9.93
N HIS A 79 10.49 12.82 -9.90
CA HIS A 79 9.71 13.99 -10.35
C HIS A 79 9.95 14.35 -11.83
N GLY A 80 10.34 13.38 -12.65
CA GLY A 80 10.32 13.49 -14.12
C GLY A 80 8.93 13.23 -14.71
N ASN A 81 8.85 13.32 -16.03
CA ASN A 81 7.65 12.99 -16.83
C ASN A 81 7.80 11.63 -17.50
#